data_AF-A0A7C3E773-F1
#
_entry.id   AF-A0A7C3E773-F1
#
_cell.length_a   1.000
_cell.length_b   1.000
_cell.length_c   1.000
_cell.angle_alpha   90.00
_cell.angle_beta   90.00
_cell.angle_gamma   90.00
#
_symmetry.space_group_name_H-M   'P 1'
#
loop_
_entity.id
_entity.type
_entity.pdbx_description
1 polymer ?
#
loop_
_entity_poly.entity_id
_entity_poly.type
_entity_poly.pdbx_seq_one_letter_code
_entity_poly.pdbx_strand_id
1 'polypeptide(L)'
;MKYQFSTLKELEDLLQTEHLDFDVYLLQREAYLTNKSLETVTAELDRRIAITRQALIRGLAEPQRSRSGLTKGAAYDYLRNTSRIITDPFYHRAIAYALSVNEVNACGGKVVAFPTAGSSGIVPGVIWAYWDTFALGSH
;
A
#
# COMPACT_ATOMS: atom_id res chain seq x y z
N MET A 1 -15.81 -16.16 20.69
CA MET A 1 -15.56 -14.72 20.48
C MET A 1 -15.73 -14.45 18.99
N LYS A 2 -16.71 -13.62 18.57
CA LYS A 2 -17.10 -13.44 17.14
C LYS A 2 -15.95 -13.01 16.20
N TYR A 3 -14.88 -12.45 16.76
CA TYR A 3 -13.78 -11.84 16.01
C TYR A 3 -12.40 -12.46 16.27
N GLN A 4 -12.35 -13.69 16.80
CA GLN A 4 -11.10 -14.43 17.01
C GLN A 4 -11.02 -15.67 16.11
N PHE A 5 -9.86 -15.84 15.49
CA PHE A 5 -9.46 -17.02 14.73
C PHE A 5 -7.93 -17.14 14.83
N SER A 6 -7.42 -18.36 14.73
CA SER A 6 -5.98 -18.67 14.76
C SER A 6 -5.48 -19.29 13.46
N THR A 7 -6.40 -19.70 12.59
CA THR A 7 -6.10 -20.31 11.30
C THR A 7 -6.96 -19.71 10.20
N LEU A 8 -6.52 -19.82 8.94
CA LEU A 8 -7.34 -19.43 7.79
C LEU A 8 -8.62 -20.26 7.69
N LYS A 9 -8.56 -21.53 8.12
CA LYS A 9 -9.73 -22.41 8.12
C LYS A 9 -10.80 -21.92 9.09
N GLU A 10 -10.41 -21.56 10.31
CA GLU A 10 -11.33 -20.95 11.28
C GLU A 10 -11.93 -19.65 10.76
N LEU A 11 -11.15 -18.81 10.08
CA LEU A 11 -11.66 -17.58 9.48
C LEU A 11 -12.69 -17.89 8.38
N GLU A 12 -12.41 -18.85 7.49
CA GLU A 12 -13.34 -19.27 6.45
C GLU A 12 -14.66 -19.77 7.05
N ASP A 13 -14.60 -20.65 8.05
CA ASP A 13 -15.78 -21.22 8.71
C ASP A 13 -16.61 -20.13 9.41
N LEU A 14 -15.96 -19.12 10.01
CA LEU A 14 -16.62 -17.95 10.60
C LEU A 14 -17.36 -17.11 9.56
N LEU A 15 -16.70 -16.80 8.43
CA LEU A 15 -17.31 -16.00 7.35
C LEU A 15 -18.53 -16.69 6.76
N GLN A 16 -18.47 -18.01 6.58
CA GLN A 16 -19.59 -18.82 6.09
C GLN A 16 -20.74 -18.87 7.09
N THR A 17 -20.45 -19.13 8.37
CA THR A 17 -21.48 -19.25 9.42
C THR A 17 -22.20 -17.93 9.69
N GLU A 18 -21.47 -16.82 9.63
CA GLU A 18 -22.02 -15.48 9.86
C GLU A 18 -22.58 -14.83 8.57
N HIS A 19 -22.42 -15.48 7.41
CA HIS A 19 -22.78 -14.94 6.09
C HIS A 19 -22.20 -13.53 5.84
N LEU A 20 -20.91 -13.35 6.14
CA LEU A 20 -20.20 -12.08 6.00
C LEU A 20 -19.13 -12.15 4.91
N ASP A 21 -19.03 -11.08 4.12
CA ASP A 21 -17.89 -10.86 3.25
C ASP A 21 -16.63 -10.56 4.07
N PHE A 22 -15.47 -10.93 3.51
CA PHE A 22 -14.18 -10.84 4.18
C PHE A 22 -13.81 -9.42 4.62
N ASP A 23 -14.03 -8.43 3.75
CA ASP A 23 -13.75 -7.02 4.01
C ASP A 23 -14.70 -6.44 5.08
N VAL A 24 -15.99 -6.77 5.01
CA VAL A 24 -16.98 -6.40 6.03
C VAL A 24 -16.59 -6.97 7.39
N TYR A 25 -16.21 -8.24 7.45
CA TYR A 25 -15.74 -8.88 8.68
C TYR A 25 -14.49 -8.17 9.25
N LEU A 26 -13.49 -7.85 8.41
CA LEU A 26 -12.28 -7.18 8.87
C LEU A 26 -12.55 -5.78 9.43
N LEU A 27 -13.43 -5.00 8.80
CA LEU A 27 -13.83 -3.67 9.28
C LEU A 27 -14.56 -3.77 10.62
N GLN A 28 -15.52 -4.70 10.75
CA GLN A 28 -16.23 -4.95 12.00
C GLN A 28 -15.30 -5.43 13.11
N ARG A 29 -14.36 -6.31 12.78
CA ARG A 29 -13.34 -6.80 13.71
C ARG A 29 -12.45 -5.66 14.22
N GLU A 30 -11.99 -4.78 13.34
CA GLU A 30 -11.16 -3.63 13.74
C GLU A 30 -11.96 -2.65 14.61
N ALA A 31 -13.21 -2.38 14.25
CA ALA A 31 -14.11 -1.54 15.05
C ALA A 31 -14.31 -2.12 16.46
N TYR A 32 -14.53 -3.44 16.56
CA TYR A 32 -14.64 -4.15 17.83
C TYR A 32 -13.35 -4.09 18.66
N LEU A 33 -12.19 -4.41 18.06
CA LEU A 33 -10.90 -4.44 18.77
C LEU A 33 -10.43 -3.06 19.24
N THR A 34 -10.77 -2.01 18.50
CA THR A 34 -10.36 -0.63 18.83
C THR A 34 -11.42 0.14 19.62
N ASN A 35 -12.60 -0.45 19.82
CA ASN A 35 -13.77 0.19 20.41
C ASN A 35 -14.13 1.52 19.72
N LYS A 36 -14.17 1.49 18.37
CA LYS A 36 -14.48 2.64 17.51
C LYS A 36 -15.68 2.35 16.62
N SER A 37 -16.32 3.41 16.12
CA SER A 37 -17.35 3.25 15.09
C SER A 37 -16.73 2.76 13.77
N LEU A 38 -17.54 2.06 12.96
CA LEU A 38 -17.14 1.66 11.60
C LEU A 38 -16.71 2.86 10.77
N GLU A 39 -17.43 3.97 10.85
CA GLU A 39 -17.10 5.23 10.17
C GLU A 39 -15.68 5.72 10.53
N THR A 40 -15.31 5.67 11.82
CA THR A 40 -13.98 6.10 12.26
C THR A 40 -12.88 5.17 11.73
N VAL A 41 -13.14 3.86 11.69
CA VAL A 41 -12.20 2.87 11.16
C VAL A 41 -12.00 3.07 9.66
N THR A 42 -13.09 3.22 8.91
CA THR A 42 -13.05 3.47 7.46
C THR A 42 -12.33 4.78 7.16
N ALA A 43 -12.64 5.86 7.88
CA ALA A 43 -11.96 7.15 7.69
C ALA A 43 -10.44 7.07 7.96
N GLU A 44 -10.01 6.28 8.95
CA GLU A 44 -8.58 6.06 9.19
C GLU A 44 -7.93 5.21 8.08
N LEU A 45 -8.63 4.24 7.51
CA LEU A 45 -8.15 3.49 6.34
C LEU A 45 -8.00 4.41 5.13
N ASP A 46 -9.00 5.25 4.83
CA ASP A 46 -8.94 6.23 3.75
C ASP A 46 -7.76 7.18 3.93
N ARG A 47 -7.55 7.67 5.16
CA ARG A 47 -6.39 8.52 5.49
C ARG A 47 -5.07 7.81 5.23
N ARG A 48 -4.94 6.54 5.61
CA ARG A 48 -3.74 5.73 5.37
C ARG A 48 -3.51 5.52 3.87
N ILE A 49 -4.55 5.17 3.12
CA ILE A 49 -4.50 5.01 1.66
C ILE A 49 -4.02 6.32 1.02
N ALA A 50 -4.56 7.47 1.40
CA ALA A 50 -4.13 8.77 0.90
C ALA A 50 -2.65 9.06 1.20
N ILE A 51 -2.16 8.74 2.41
CA ILE A 51 -0.75 8.91 2.77
C ILE A 51 0.15 8.06 1.86
N THR A 52 -0.25 6.82 1.53
CA THR A 52 0.55 5.99 0.61
C THR A 52 0.65 6.61 -0.79
N ARG A 53 -0.43 7.20 -1.31
CA ARG A 53 -0.41 7.90 -2.60
C ARG A 53 0.48 9.14 -2.56
N GLN A 54 0.42 9.91 -1.47
CA GLN A 54 1.26 11.10 -1.28
C GLN A 54 2.75 10.74 -1.23
N ALA A 55 3.13 9.67 -0.52
CA ALA A 55 4.51 9.18 -0.47
C ALA A 55 5.01 8.77 -1.87
N LEU A 56 4.18 8.04 -2.63
CA LEU A 56 4.47 7.68 -4.00
C LEU A 56 4.69 8.92 -4.88
N ILE A 57 3.74 9.86 -4.89
CA ILE A 57 3.84 11.08 -5.71
C ILE A 57 5.13 11.84 -5.39
N ARG A 58 5.45 12.00 -4.11
CA ARG A 58 6.69 12.66 -3.67
C ARG A 58 7.94 11.94 -4.20
N GLY A 59 8.01 10.62 -4.03
CA GLY A 59 9.17 9.84 -4.46
C GLY A 59 9.40 9.82 -5.98
N LEU A 60 8.35 10.07 -6.77
CA LEU A 60 8.45 10.16 -8.24
C LEU A 60 8.68 11.58 -8.77
N ALA A 61 8.25 12.59 -8.02
CA ALA A 61 8.33 14.00 -8.42
C ALA A 61 9.77 14.54 -8.36
N GLU A 62 10.55 14.12 -7.35
CA GLU A 62 11.93 14.57 -7.15
C GLU A 62 12.82 13.42 -6.66
N PRO A 63 14.12 13.39 -7.03
CA PRO A 63 15.04 12.36 -6.58
C PRO A 63 15.27 12.45 -5.07
N GLN A 64 14.88 11.41 -4.34
CA GLN A 64 15.06 11.33 -2.89
C GLN A 64 16.54 11.07 -2.54
N ARG A 65 17.05 11.76 -1.51
CA ARG A 65 18.44 11.63 -1.05
C ARG A 65 18.52 11.43 0.45
N SER A 66 19.00 10.27 0.89
CA SER A 66 19.13 9.97 2.31
C SER A 66 20.39 10.58 2.91
N ARG A 67 20.40 10.78 4.24
CA ARG A 67 21.58 11.27 4.98
C ARG A 67 22.80 10.35 4.87
N SER A 68 22.58 9.04 4.72
CA SER A 68 23.66 8.06 4.53
C SER A 68 24.24 8.06 3.11
N GLY A 69 23.56 8.71 2.16
CA GLY A 69 23.92 8.67 0.74
C GLY A 69 23.64 7.33 0.04
N LEU A 70 22.98 6.37 0.71
CA LEU A 70 22.62 5.08 0.10
C LEU A 70 21.38 5.17 -0.79
N THR A 71 20.51 6.15 -0.57
CA THR A 71 19.34 6.45 -1.41
C THR A 71 19.65 7.65 -2.29
N LYS A 72 19.47 7.51 -3.61
CA LYS A 72 19.87 8.52 -4.61
C LYS A 72 18.84 8.76 -5.72
N GLY A 73 17.57 8.46 -5.50
CA GLY A 73 16.48 8.78 -6.44
C GLY A 73 16.29 7.73 -7.53
N ALA A 74 16.52 6.46 -7.21
CA ALA A 74 16.35 5.35 -8.15
C ALA A 74 14.94 5.29 -8.73
N ALA A 75 13.90 5.61 -7.95
CA ALA A 75 12.52 5.64 -8.45
C ALA A 75 12.32 6.72 -9.52
N TYR A 76 12.85 7.92 -9.26
CA TYR A 76 12.79 9.07 -10.16
C TYR A 76 13.51 8.77 -11.50
N ASP A 77 14.71 8.19 -11.41
CA ASP A 77 15.54 7.84 -12.56
C ASP A 77 14.94 6.68 -13.36
N TYR A 78 14.43 5.65 -12.67
CA TYR A 78 13.86 4.46 -13.29
C TYR A 78 12.68 4.79 -14.22
N LEU A 79 11.77 5.70 -13.82
CA LEU A 79 10.64 6.10 -14.66
C LEU A 79 11.05 6.92 -15.90
N ARG A 80 12.18 7.64 -15.82
CA ARG A 80 12.66 8.53 -16.90
C ARG A 80 13.59 7.81 -17.86
N ASN A 81 14.09 6.64 -17.48
CA ASN A 81 14.94 5.85 -18.34
C ASN A 81 14.15 5.35 -19.56
N THR A 82 14.65 5.68 -20.75
CA THR A 82 14.07 5.26 -22.04
C THR A 82 14.42 3.81 -22.38
N SER A 83 15.51 3.28 -21.81
CA SER A 83 15.93 1.88 -21.97
C SER A 83 15.26 1.01 -20.91
N ARG A 84 14.04 0.57 -21.21
CA ARG A 84 13.25 -0.27 -20.29
C ARG A 84 13.61 -1.74 -20.44
N ILE A 85 14.15 -2.33 -19.37
CA ILE A 85 14.34 -3.79 -19.27
C ILE A 85 12.98 -4.50 -19.09
N ILE A 86 12.06 -3.88 -18.35
CA ILE A 86 10.69 -4.37 -18.13
C ILE A 86 9.74 -3.51 -18.96
N THR A 87 9.12 -4.13 -19.97
CA THR A 87 8.28 -3.44 -20.95
C THR A 87 6.80 -3.40 -20.57
N ASP A 88 6.33 -4.36 -19.80
CA ASP A 88 4.96 -4.39 -19.31
C ASP A 88 4.65 -3.17 -18.41
N PRO A 89 3.62 -2.37 -18.72
CA PRO A 89 3.33 -1.13 -17.99
C PRO A 89 3.01 -1.33 -16.51
N PHE A 90 2.34 -2.42 -16.15
CA PHE A 90 1.97 -2.71 -14.77
C PHE A 90 3.22 -3.03 -13.95
N TYR A 91 4.05 -3.97 -14.42
CA TYR A 91 5.29 -4.33 -13.72
C TYR A 91 6.27 -3.16 -13.66
N HIS A 92 6.38 -2.38 -14.74
CA HIS A 92 7.21 -1.18 -14.77
C HIS A 92 6.77 -0.16 -13.70
N ARG A 93 5.46 0.12 -13.58
CA ARG A 93 4.93 1.01 -12.54
C ARG A 93 5.11 0.44 -11.14
N ALA A 94 4.85 -0.85 -10.94
CA ALA A 94 4.96 -1.49 -9.62
C ALA A 94 6.38 -1.36 -9.05
N ILE A 95 7.41 -1.55 -9.87
CA ILE A 95 8.81 -1.36 -9.47
C ILE A 95 9.07 0.10 -9.08
N ALA A 96 8.69 1.04 -9.95
CA ALA A 96 8.88 2.46 -9.68
C ALA A 96 8.18 2.91 -8.40
N TYR A 97 6.94 2.46 -8.19
CA TYR A 97 6.11 2.87 -7.06
C TYR A 97 6.63 2.28 -5.75
N ALA A 98 7.02 1.01 -5.75
CA ALA A 98 7.63 0.38 -4.57
C ALA A 98 8.94 1.07 -4.17
N LEU A 99 9.80 1.38 -5.15
CA LEU A 99 11.02 2.15 -4.91
C LEU A 99 10.68 3.54 -4.34
N SER A 100 9.73 4.26 -4.94
CA SER A 100 9.39 5.62 -4.54
C SER A 100 9.02 5.75 -3.06
N VAL A 101 8.16 4.85 -2.56
CA VAL A 101 7.71 4.85 -1.16
C VAL A 101 8.86 4.44 -0.23
N ASN A 102 9.66 3.44 -0.62
CA ASN A 102 10.82 3.02 0.16
C ASN A 102 11.89 4.11 0.25
N GLU A 103 12.13 4.85 -0.82
CA GLU A 103 13.08 5.97 -0.83
C GLU A 103 12.60 7.13 0.04
N VAL A 104 11.30 7.47 0.01
CA VAL A 104 10.70 8.45 0.93
C VAL A 104 10.88 8.01 2.38
N ASN A 105 10.62 6.73 2.71
CA ASN A 105 10.88 6.18 4.04
C ASN A 105 12.36 6.30 4.45
N ALA A 106 13.28 5.92 3.56
CA ALA A 106 14.72 6.00 3.81
C ALA A 106 15.23 7.44 4.04
N CYS A 107 14.49 8.44 3.55
CA CYS A 107 14.77 9.85 3.75
C CYS A 107 14.02 10.45 4.95
N GLY A 108 13.35 9.64 5.76
CA GLY A 108 12.57 10.08 6.93
C GLY A 108 11.24 10.74 6.58
N GLY A 109 10.76 10.53 5.37
CA GLY A 109 9.43 10.97 4.95
C GLY A 109 8.31 10.13 5.58
N LYS A 110 7.09 10.69 5.56
CA LYS A 110 5.91 10.05 6.13
C LYS A 110 5.44 8.89 5.24
N VAL A 111 5.37 7.69 5.80
CA VAL A 111 4.85 6.47 5.14
C VAL A 111 3.90 5.71 6.06
N VAL A 112 3.15 4.76 5.49
CA VAL A 112 2.36 3.77 6.23
C VAL A 112 3.13 2.45 6.24
N ALA A 113 3.20 1.78 7.40
CA ALA A 113 3.89 0.51 7.54
C ALA A 113 3.06 -0.66 6.98
N PHE A 114 3.72 -1.62 6.30
CA PHE A 114 3.07 -2.81 5.73
C PHE A 114 3.96 -4.07 5.82
N PRO A 115 3.97 -4.83 6.93
CA PRO A 115 3.56 -4.44 8.28
C PRO A 115 4.62 -3.56 8.99
N THR A 116 5.82 -3.44 8.43
CA THR A 116 6.92 -2.61 8.96
C THR A 116 7.21 -1.42 8.03
N ALA A 117 7.97 -0.45 8.52
CA ALA A 117 8.39 0.69 7.69
C ALA A 117 9.30 0.27 6.53
N GLY A 118 10.18 -0.74 6.73
CA GLY A 118 11.11 -1.21 5.70
C GLY A 118 10.44 -1.85 4.49
N SER A 119 9.23 -2.38 4.66
CA SER A 119 8.42 -3.00 3.60
C SER A 119 7.26 -2.10 3.12
N SER A 120 7.27 -0.81 3.50
CA SER A 120 6.17 0.13 3.25
C SER A 120 5.83 0.34 1.77
N GLY A 121 6.76 0.11 0.84
CA GLY A 121 6.52 0.25 -0.59
C GLY A 121 5.88 -0.95 -1.29
N ILE A 122 5.87 -2.14 -0.69
CA ILE A 122 5.45 -3.37 -1.41
C ILE A 122 3.96 -3.34 -1.74
N VAL A 123 3.10 -3.25 -0.72
CA VAL A 123 1.64 -3.26 -0.91
C VAL A 123 1.17 -2.03 -1.69
N PRO A 124 1.55 -0.79 -1.34
CA PRO A 124 1.16 0.38 -2.12
C PRO A 124 1.67 0.35 -3.55
N GLY A 125 2.90 -0.15 -3.78
CA GLY A 125 3.49 -0.22 -5.11
C GLY A 125 2.65 -1.04 -6.07
N VAL A 126 2.19 -2.21 -5.63
CA VAL A 126 1.33 -3.10 -6.42
C VAL A 126 -0.08 -2.51 -6.60
N ILE A 127 -0.73 -2.07 -5.52
CA ILE A 127 -2.11 -1.57 -5.57
C ILE A 127 -2.23 -0.34 -6.46
N TRP A 128 -1.34 0.66 -6.29
CA TRP A 128 -1.39 1.87 -7.11
C TRP A 128 -0.98 1.62 -8.55
N ALA A 129 -0.04 0.70 -8.82
CA ALA A 129 0.31 0.32 -10.18
C ALA A 129 -0.86 -0.36 -10.88
N TYR A 130 -1.57 -1.25 -10.18
CA TYR A 130 -2.78 -1.88 -10.70
C TYR A 130 -3.85 -0.84 -11.00
N TRP A 131 -4.15 0.04 -10.04
CA TRP A 131 -5.14 1.10 -10.18
C TRP A 131 -4.85 2.00 -11.38
N ASP A 132 -3.63 2.52 -11.48
CA ASP A 132 -3.26 3.46 -12.54
C ASP A 132 -3.19 2.77 -13.92
N THR A 133 -3.03 1.45 -13.98
CA THR A 133 -2.90 0.70 -15.25
C THR A 133 -4.22 0.16 -15.75
N PHE A 134 -5.06 -0.37 -14.87
CA PHE A 134 -6.28 -1.07 -15.25
C PHE A 134 -7.55 -0.33 -14.84
N ALA A 135 -7.59 0.25 -13.62
CA ALA A 135 -8.79 0.90 -13.11
C ALA A 135 -9.08 2.24 -13.81
N LEU A 136 -8.04 3.00 -14.18
CA LEU A 136 -8.18 4.22 -15.00
C LEU A 136 -8.27 3.94 -16.51
N GLY A 137 -8.05 2.69 -16.96
CA GLY A 137 -8.05 2.29 -18.37
C GLY A 137 -9.36 1.65 -18.86
N SER A 138 -10.44 1.73 -18.07
CA SER A 138 -11.77 1.17 -18.39
C SER A 138 -12.74 2.22 -18.96
N HIS A 139 -12.23 3.18 -19.74
CA HIS A 139 -13.01 4.14 -20.51
C HIS A 139 -12.57 4.15 -21.97
#